data_AF-A0A1W2ER80-F1
#
_entry.id   AF-A0A1W2ER80-F1
#
_cell.length_a   1.000
_cell.length_b   1.000
_cell.length_c   1.000
_cell.angle_alpha   90.00
_cell.angle_beta   90.00
_cell.angle_gamma   90.00
#
_symmetry.space_group_name_H-M   'P 1'
#
loop_
_entity.id
_entity.type
_entity.pdbx_description
1 polymer ?
#
loop_
_entity_poly.entity_id
_entity_poly.type
_entity_poly.pdbx_seq_one_letter_code
_entity_poly.pdbx_strand_id
1 'polypeptide(L)'
;MSYKYKHPRPSVTTDILVFSIRNKRLQILLVQRGIEPFKDQWAIPGGFLKMDEDLSTCAARELREETGVTDLASLPLTQFHTYGAVNRDPRGRTISVAFFTLVPSDQLTVRGTSDARDARWFPLDDLPILAFDHSRIVEDGRANLARLVDPEIVDSAKVVFDLLPATFSLSEAQTVFEILRGEKLDKRNFRKWFSGTWTLQETGETTRGPGRPALLYRLVHKTA
;
A
#
# COMPACT_ATOMS: atom_id res chain seq x y z
N MET A 1 5.95 25.54 -22.79
CA MET A 1 5.15 26.78 -22.66
C MET A 1 5.70 27.57 -21.47
N SER A 2 5.93 28.89 -21.60
CA SER A 2 6.32 29.73 -20.45
C SER A 2 5.07 30.23 -19.76
N TYR A 3 4.87 29.81 -18.52
CA TYR A 3 3.73 30.26 -17.74
C TYR A 3 4.05 31.52 -16.93
N LYS A 4 3.17 32.52 -16.93
CA LYS A 4 3.25 33.70 -16.06
C LYS A 4 1.99 33.75 -15.19
N TYR A 5 2.17 33.79 -13.87
CA TYR A 5 1.07 33.74 -12.91
C TYR A 5 1.17 34.88 -11.91
N LYS A 6 0.01 35.38 -11.45
CA LYS A 6 -0.09 36.41 -10.41
C LYS A 6 0.38 35.92 -9.04
N HIS A 7 0.18 34.64 -8.74
CA HIS A 7 0.56 34.01 -7.49
C HIS A 7 1.62 32.92 -7.72
N PRO A 8 2.62 32.77 -6.82
CA PRO A 8 3.56 31.67 -6.88
C PRO A 8 2.83 30.32 -6.89
N ARG A 9 3.34 29.36 -7.67
CA ARG A 9 2.79 28.00 -7.73
C ARG A 9 3.75 27.01 -7.07
N PRO A 10 3.28 26.22 -6.10
CA PRO A 10 4.05 25.09 -5.61
C PRO A 10 4.14 24.02 -6.69
N SER A 11 5.18 23.19 -6.63
CA SER A 11 5.18 21.91 -7.33
C SER A 11 4.19 20.95 -6.67
N VAL A 12 3.59 20.07 -7.46
CA VAL A 12 2.71 19.01 -6.96
C VAL A 12 3.34 17.65 -7.30
N THR A 13 3.41 16.79 -6.30
CA THR A 13 3.87 15.41 -6.44
C THR A 13 2.81 14.43 -5.96
N THR A 14 2.97 13.17 -6.35
CA THR A 14 2.27 12.05 -5.73
C THR A 14 3.28 11.10 -5.10
N ASP A 15 2.93 10.53 -3.96
CA ASP A 15 3.75 9.53 -3.25
C ASP A 15 2.84 8.31 -2.94
N ILE A 16 3.31 7.09 -3.21
CA ILE A 16 2.49 5.89 -3.15
C ILE A 16 3.08 4.89 -2.17
N LEU A 17 2.32 4.55 -1.14
CA LEU A 17 2.60 3.42 -0.25
C LEU A 17 2.03 2.14 -0.85
N VAL A 18 2.90 1.26 -1.32
CA VAL A 18 2.51 -0.08 -1.78
C VAL A 18 2.68 -1.05 -0.63
N PHE A 19 1.58 -1.52 -0.07
CA PHE A 19 1.61 -2.48 1.05
C PHE A 19 1.40 -3.91 0.59
N SER A 20 2.09 -4.84 1.23
CA SER A 20 1.84 -6.27 1.08
C SER A 20 2.18 -7.01 2.37
N ILE A 21 1.52 -8.14 2.62
CA ILE A 21 1.85 -9.04 3.72
C ILE A 21 2.80 -10.11 3.20
N ARG A 22 4.10 -9.99 3.50
CA ARG A 22 5.12 -10.95 3.03
C ARG A 22 5.86 -11.53 4.22
N ASN A 23 6.05 -12.85 4.22
CA ASN A 23 6.67 -13.57 5.34
C ASN A 23 6.02 -13.24 6.70
N LYS A 24 4.68 -13.11 6.73
CA LYS A 24 3.88 -12.74 7.91
C LYS A 24 4.24 -11.39 8.54
N ARG A 25 4.82 -10.47 7.76
CA ARG A 25 5.08 -9.08 8.15
C ARG A 25 4.43 -8.14 7.14
N LEU A 26 3.93 -7.00 7.62
CA LEU A 26 3.55 -5.92 6.73
C LEU A 26 4.84 -5.34 6.14
N GLN A 27 4.89 -5.24 4.82
CA GLN A 27 6.01 -4.70 4.08
C GLN A 27 5.55 -3.58 3.15
N ILE A 28 6.47 -2.66 2.85
CA ILE A 28 6.31 -1.65 1.79
C ILE A 28 7.33 -1.84 0.69
N LEU A 29 6.94 -1.46 -0.54
CA LEU A 29 7.87 -1.33 -1.64
C LEU A 29 8.58 0.02 -1.56
N LEU A 30 9.91 0.00 -1.58
CA LEU A 30 10.75 1.19 -1.67
C LEU A 30 11.57 1.15 -2.95
N VAL A 31 11.97 2.33 -3.42
CA VAL A 31 12.86 2.53 -4.56
C VAL A 31 14.09 3.32 -4.12
N GLN A 32 15.26 2.97 -4.65
CA GLN A 32 16.49 3.69 -4.37
C GLN A 32 16.63 4.90 -5.29
N ARG A 33 16.88 6.08 -4.72
CA ARG A 33 16.99 7.32 -5.50
C ARG A 33 18.30 7.35 -6.30
N GLY A 34 18.21 7.53 -7.62
CA GLY A 34 19.41 7.67 -8.48
C GLY A 34 19.92 9.10 -8.66
N ILE A 35 19.25 10.11 -8.09
CA ILE A 35 19.55 11.54 -8.29
C ILE A 35 19.44 12.32 -6.98
N GLU A 36 20.15 13.46 -6.91
CA GLU A 36 20.01 14.42 -5.82
C GLU A 36 18.63 15.11 -5.82
N PRO A 37 18.15 15.59 -4.67
CA PRO A 37 18.70 15.41 -3.31
C PRO A 37 18.54 13.96 -2.81
N PHE A 38 19.24 13.57 -1.74
CA PHE A 38 19.12 12.23 -1.12
C PHE A 38 19.44 11.09 -2.09
N LYS A 39 20.44 11.29 -2.96
CA LYS A 39 20.93 10.22 -3.82
C LYS A 39 21.32 8.99 -2.99
N ASP A 40 21.06 7.80 -3.52
CA ASP A 40 21.32 6.49 -2.94
C ASP A 40 20.49 6.15 -1.68
N GLN A 41 19.65 7.07 -1.18
CA GLN A 41 18.67 6.78 -0.13
C GLN A 41 17.42 6.11 -0.69
N TRP A 42 16.72 5.39 0.19
CA TRP A 42 15.44 4.76 -0.13
C TRP A 42 14.29 5.76 -0.04
N ALA A 43 13.31 5.61 -0.91
CA ALA A 43 12.11 6.43 -0.95
C ALA A 43 10.89 5.57 -1.25
N ILE A 44 9.71 6.06 -0.88
CA ILE A 44 8.46 5.53 -1.41
C ILE A 44 8.33 5.96 -2.89
N PRO A 45 7.75 5.13 -3.77
CA PRO A 45 7.56 5.50 -5.17
C PRO A 45 6.77 6.79 -5.32
N GLY A 46 7.17 7.67 -6.22
CA GLY A 46 6.52 8.96 -6.40
C GLY A 46 7.25 9.93 -7.30
N GLY A 47 6.54 10.96 -7.74
CA GLY A 47 7.09 11.96 -8.65
C GLY A 47 6.15 13.10 -8.96
N PHE A 48 6.51 13.91 -9.95
CA PHE A 48 5.85 15.19 -10.23
C PHE A 48 4.63 15.03 -11.13
N LEU A 49 3.56 15.74 -10.80
CA LEU A 49 2.37 15.86 -11.62
C LEU A 49 2.68 16.56 -12.95
N LYS A 50 2.33 15.93 -14.07
CA LYS A 50 2.34 16.57 -15.39
C LYS A 50 1.09 17.41 -15.60
N MET A 51 1.17 18.37 -16.52
CA MET A 51 0.08 19.33 -16.74
C MET A 51 -1.15 18.74 -17.46
N ASP A 52 -1.00 17.57 -18.06
CA ASP A 52 -1.98 16.88 -18.90
C ASP A 52 -2.52 15.58 -18.25
N GLU A 53 -2.29 15.39 -16.95
CA GLU A 53 -2.76 14.23 -16.20
C GLU A 53 -3.42 14.64 -14.87
N ASP A 54 -4.27 13.77 -14.32
CA ASP A 54 -4.80 13.92 -12.95
C ASP A 54 -3.90 13.23 -11.91
N LEU A 55 -4.22 13.41 -10.62
CA LEU A 55 -3.41 12.88 -9.52
C LEU A 55 -3.35 11.34 -9.51
N SER A 56 -4.46 10.66 -9.77
CA SER A 56 -4.50 9.20 -9.86
C SER A 56 -3.64 8.67 -11.02
N THR A 57 -3.71 9.34 -12.17
CA THR A 57 -2.95 9.01 -13.37
C THR A 57 -1.45 9.24 -13.12
N CYS A 58 -1.08 10.35 -12.47
CA CYS A 58 0.27 10.61 -12.03
C CYS A 58 0.78 9.50 -11.10
N ALA A 59 0.02 9.17 -10.05
CA ALA A 59 0.41 8.15 -9.09
C ALA A 59 0.62 6.77 -9.73
N ALA A 60 -0.30 6.34 -10.62
CA ALA A 60 -0.17 5.09 -11.35
C ALA A 60 1.04 5.10 -12.31
N ARG A 61 1.30 6.22 -12.98
CA ARG A 61 2.44 6.39 -13.88
C ARG A 61 3.77 6.30 -13.14
N GLU A 62 3.95 7.07 -12.07
CA GLU A 62 5.17 7.08 -11.26
C GLU A 62 5.45 5.69 -10.68
N LEU A 63 4.39 5.02 -10.16
CA LEU A 63 4.52 3.68 -9.64
C LEU A 63 5.02 2.68 -10.71
N ARG A 64 4.50 2.79 -11.94
CA ARG A 64 4.97 1.95 -13.07
C ARG A 64 6.41 2.26 -13.45
N GLU A 65 6.76 3.53 -13.58
CA GLU A 65 8.07 3.99 -14.04
C GLU A 65 9.19 3.60 -13.05
N GLU A 66 8.95 3.69 -11.75
CA GLU A 66 9.98 3.43 -10.73
C GLU A 66 10.07 1.96 -10.29
N THR A 67 9.00 1.18 -10.44
CA THR A 67 9.00 -0.24 -10.03
C THR A 67 9.14 -1.21 -11.19
N GLY A 68 8.84 -0.78 -12.42
CA GLY A 68 8.79 -1.65 -13.60
C GLY A 68 7.64 -2.66 -13.59
N VAL A 69 6.74 -2.61 -12.60
CA VAL A 69 5.63 -3.57 -12.46
C VAL A 69 4.34 -2.95 -12.99
N THR A 70 3.96 -3.31 -14.22
CA THR A 70 2.76 -2.80 -14.89
C THR A 70 1.49 -3.10 -14.10
N ASP A 71 1.42 -4.28 -13.47
CA ASP A 71 0.22 -4.73 -12.75
C ASP A 71 -0.09 -3.82 -11.54
N LEU A 72 0.93 -3.26 -10.89
CA LEU A 72 0.75 -2.32 -9.77
C LEU A 72 -0.01 -1.06 -10.16
N ALA A 73 0.20 -0.56 -11.37
CA ALA A 73 -0.42 0.68 -11.84
C ALA A 73 -1.92 0.51 -12.16
N SER A 74 -2.40 -0.73 -12.26
CA SER A 74 -3.82 -1.05 -12.45
C SER A 74 -4.58 -1.26 -11.15
N LEU A 75 -3.87 -1.32 -10.02
CA LEU A 75 -4.49 -1.54 -8.71
C LEU A 75 -5.23 -0.29 -8.23
N PRO A 76 -6.30 -0.46 -7.43
CA PRO A 76 -6.96 0.65 -6.80
C PRO A 76 -5.99 1.48 -5.96
N LEU A 77 -5.99 2.80 -6.19
CA LEU A 77 -5.23 3.77 -5.41
C LEU A 77 -6.19 4.51 -4.49
N THR A 78 -5.91 4.51 -3.20
CA THR A 78 -6.67 5.26 -2.19
C THR A 78 -5.86 6.45 -1.72
N GLN A 79 -6.32 7.67 -2.01
CA GLN A 79 -5.73 8.87 -1.43
C GLN A 79 -6.04 8.92 0.07
N PHE A 80 -5.03 9.14 0.90
CA PHE A 80 -5.24 9.19 2.36
C PHE A 80 -4.80 10.51 3.00
N HIS A 81 -3.88 11.26 2.38
CA HIS A 81 -3.40 12.52 2.95
C HIS A 81 -2.75 13.44 1.91
N THR A 82 -2.62 14.72 2.23
CA THR A 82 -1.84 15.71 1.46
C THR A 82 -0.81 16.39 2.36
N TYR A 83 0.47 16.33 1.98
CA TYR A 83 1.60 16.86 2.72
C TYR A 83 2.06 18.19 2.12
N GLY A 84 2.07 19.24 2.93
CA GLY A 84 2.36 20.61 2.46
C GLY A 84 3.31 21.40 3.35
N ALA A 85 4.09 20.73 4.23
CA ALA A 85 5.06 21.40 5.08
C ALA A 85 6.07 22.19 4.24
N VAL A 86 6.38 23.42 4.67
CA VAL A 86 7.11 24.42 3.86
C VAL A 86 8.46 23.90 3.37
N ASN A 87 9.17 23.14 4.22
CA ASN A 87 10.54 22.67 3.97
C ASN A 87 10.62 21.15 3.75
N ARG A 88 9.52 20.49 3.35
CA ARG A 88 9.53 19.03 3.14
C ARG A 88 10.44 18.59 2.00
N ASP A 89 10.62 19.46 1.01
CA ASP A 89 11.45 19.22 -0.16
C ASP A 89 12.49 20.34 -0.30
N PRO A 90 13.80 20.03 -0.27
CA PRO A 90 14.85 21.06 -0.36
C PRO A 90 14.93 21.70 -1.76
N ARG A 91 14.25 21.15 -2.78
CA ARG A 91 14.21 21.71 -4.13
C ARG A 91 13.27 22.92 -4.23
N GLY A 92 12.38 23.12 -3.27
CA GLY A 92 11.44 24.24 -3.25
C GLY A 92 10.08 23.88 -2.64
N ARG A 93 9.10 24.77 -2.81
CA ARG A 93 7.76 24.55 -2.27
C ARG A 93 7.05 23.42 -3.05
N THR A 94 6.97 22.26 -2.43
CA THR A 94 6.29 21.07 -2.97
C THR A 94 5.11 20.67 -2.09
N ILE A 95 3.98 20.35 -2.71
CA ILE A 95 2.84 19.68 -2.08
C ILE A 95 2.81 18.25 -2.60
N SER A 96 2.78 17.26 -1.73
CA SER A 96 2.62 15.86 -2.13
C SER A 96 1.25 15.31 -1.75
N VAL A 97 0.59 14.67 -2.69
CA VAL A 97 -0.67 13.94 -2.46
C VAL A 97 -0.33 12.46 -2.31
N ALA A 98 -0.58 11.92 -1.12
CA ALA A 98 -0.19 10.56 -0.78
C ALA A 98 -1.33 9.58 -1.02
N PHE A 99 -1.00 8.48 -1.68
CA PHE A 99 -1.86 7.35 -1.97
C PHE A 99 -1.32 6.09 -1.27
N PHE A 100 -2.20 5.12 -1.06
CA PHE A 100 -1.76 3.75 -0.82
C PHE A 100 -2.47 2.79 -1.78
N THR A 101 -1.85 1.65 -1.98
CA THR A 101 -2.45 0.48 -2.62
C THR A 101 -2.05 -0.79 -1.87
N LEU A 102 -2.88 -1.82 -1.98
CA LEU A 102 -2.71 -3.10 -1.30
C LEU A 102 -2.48 -4.18 -2.35
N VAL A 103 -1.46 -5.00 -2.14
CA VAL A 103 -1.02 -6.01 -3.09
C VAL A 103 -1.04 -7.38 -2.43
N PRO A 104 -1.73 -8.37 -3.01
CA PRO A 104 -1.64 -9.75 -2.56
C PRO A 104 -0.19 -10.26 -2.62
N SER A 105 0.19 -11.01 -1.58
CA SER A 105 1.57 -11.45 -1.37
C SER A 105 2.17 -12.31 -2.49
N ASP A 106 1.31 -12.96 -3.28
CA ASP A 106 1.59 -13.90 -4.36
C ASP A 106 1.61 -13.26 -5.75
N GLN A 107 1.10 -12.02 -5.89
CA GLN A 107 0.94 -11.38 -7.20
C GLN A 107 2.14 -10.56 -7.66
N LEU A 108 3.11 -10.26 -6.78
CA LEU A 108 4.24 -9.42 -7.17
C LEU A 108 5.61 -10.08 -7.02
N THR A 109 6.24 -10.37 -8.16
CA THR A 109 7.69 -10.56 -8.24
C THR A 109 8.30 -9.26 -8.75
N VAL A 110 8.88 -8.46 -7.85
CA VAL A 110 9.69 -7.30 -8.25
C VAL A 110 10.97 -7.86 -8.89
N ARG A 111 11.01 -7.91 -10.21
CA ARG A 111 12.25 -8.17 -10.95
C ARG A 111 12.86 -6.82 -11.27
N GLY A 112 13.94 -6.47 -10.58
CA GLY A 112 14.77 -5.35 -11.00
C GLY A 112 15.16 -5.57 -12.45
N THR A 113 14.66 -4.75 -13.36
CA THR A 113 15.17 -4.75 -14.73
C THR A 113 16.57 -4.13 -14.67
N SER A 114 17.45 -4.58 -15.57
CA SER A 114 18.88 -4.24 -15.59
C SER A 114 19.20 -2.74 -15.69
N ASP A 115 18.21 -1.90 -15.98
CA ASP A 115 18.31 -0.45 -16.09
C ASP A 115 17.49 0.30 -15.02
N ALA A 116 16.76 -0.41 -14.15
CA ALA A 116 15.94 0.19 -13.11
C ALA A 116 16.71 0.36 -11.80
N ARG A 117 16.49 1.52 -11.19
CA ARG A 117 16.82 1.79 -9.79
C ARG A 117 16.29 0.66 -8.91
N ASP A 118 17.08 0.22 -7.93
CA ASP A 118 16.74 -0.88 -7.03
C ASP A 118 15.36 -0.67 -6.38
N ALA A 119 14.38 -1.51 -6.72
CA ALA A 119 13.07 -1.56 -6.06
C ALA A 119 12.98 -2.82 -5.19
N ARG A 120 12.70 -2.68 -3.89
CA ARG A 120 12.73 -3.80 -2.94
C ARG A 120 11.67 -3.66 -1.86
N TRP A 121 11.24 -4.81 -1.35
CA TRP A 121 10.30 -4.88 -0.24
C TRP A 121 11.02 -4.79 1.10
N PHE A 122 10.51 -3.95 2.01
CA PHE A 122 11.03 -3.76 3.35
C PHE A 122 9.95 -3.95 4.40
N PRO A 123 10.20 -4.70 5.49
CA PRO A 123 9.32 -4.73 6.65
C PRO A 123 9.16 -3.34 7.27
N LEU A 124 7.93 -2.93 7.62
CA LEU A 124 7.69 -1.60 8.22
C LEU A 124 8.38 -1.41 9.58
N ASP A 125 8.68 -2.50 10.25
CA ASP A 125 9.38 -2.56 11.53
C ASP A 125 10.91 -2.72 11.37
N ASP A 126 11.42 -2.67 10.13
CA ASP A 126 12.84 -2.74 9.79
C ASP A 126 13.12 -1.91 8.52
N LEU A 127 12.80 -0.62 8.59
CA LEU A 127 12.97 0.31 7.47
C LEU A 127 14.36 0.96 7.47
N PRO A 128 14.96 1.18 6.29
CA PRO A 128 16.14 2.02 6.17
C PRO A 128 15.78 3.50 6.42
N ILE A 129 16.80 4.36 6.49
CA ILE A 129 16.60 5.82 6.46
C ILE A 129 15.94 6.17 5.12
N LEU A 130 14.82 6.88 5.20
CA LEU A 130 14.04 7.30 4.03
C LEU A 130 14.36 8.76 3.67
N ALA A 131 14.34 9.05 2.37
CA ALA A 131 14.48 10.40 1.84
C ALA A 131 13.30 11.31 2.23
N PHE A 132 13.55 12.63 2.25
CA PHE A 132 12.53 13.65 2.54
C PHE A 132 11.81 13.43 3.88
N ASP A 133 10.49 13.62 3.90
CA ASP A 133 9.59 13.35 5.01
C ASP A 133 8.90 11.97 4.88
N HIS A 134 9.44 11.05 4.07
CA HIS A 134 8.76 9.79 3.75
C HIS A 134 8.56 8.87 4.97
N SER A 135 9.43 8.96 5.98
CA SER A 135 9.21 8.27 7.26
C SER A 135 7.90 8.66 7.91
N ARG A 136 7.51 9.93 7.83
CA ARG A 136 6.24 10.43 8.33
C ARG A 136 5.07 9.90 7.51
N ILE A 137 5.21 9.90 6.18
CA ILE A 137 4.18 9.38 5.27
C ILE A 137 3.91 7.90 5.55
N VAL A 138 4.97 7.10 5.75
CA VAL A 138 4.85 5.68 6.10
C VAL A 138 4.19 5.46 7.46
N GLU A 139 4.55 6.25 8.47
CA GLU A 139 3.92 6.19 9.80
C GLU A 139 2.42 6.48 9.74
N ASP A 140 2.04 7.57 9.06
CA ASP A 140 0.64 7.94 8.87
C ASP A 140 -0.11 6.89 8.04
N GLY A 141 0.51 6.32 7.01
CA GLY A 141 -0.06 5.23 6.20
C GLY A 141 -0.30 3.97 7.02
N ARG A 142 0.65 3.57 7.87
CA ARG A 142 0.50 2.45 8.81
C ARG A 142 -0.68 2.69 9.76
N ALA A 143 -0.78 3.89 10.33
CA ALA A 143 -1.88 4.25 11.22
C ALA A 143 -3.24 4.24 10.48
N ASN A 144 -3.28 4.69 9.23
CA ASN A 144 -4.49 4.61 8.40
C ASN A 144 -4.89 3.15 8.15
N LEU A 145 -3.96 2.26 7.78
CA LEU A 145 -4.26 0.84 7.60
C LEU A 145 -4.78 0.18 8.87
N ALA A 146 -4.20 0.48 10.03
CA ALA A 146 -4.65 -0.06 11.30
C ALA A 146 -6.11 0.32 11.61
N ARG A 147 -6.55 1.53 11.21
CA ARG A 147 -7.95 1.96 11.36
C ARG A 147 -8.91 1.21 10.44
N LEU A 148 -8.46 0.79 9.26
CA LEU A 148 -9.31 0.05 8.32
C LEU A 148 -9.74 -1.31 8.87
N VAL A 149 -8.97 -1.88 9.80
CA VAL A 149 -9.27 -3.17 10.45
C VAL A 149 -9.84 -3.01 11.87
N ASP A 150 -10.30 -1.82 12.22
CA ASP A 150 -10.98 -1.61 13.50
C ASP A 150 -12.36 -2.30 13.49
N PRO A 151 -12.65 -3.22 14.43
CA PRO A 151 -13.92 -3.93 14.52
C PRO A 151 -15.15 -3.03 14.62
N GLU A 152 -14.98 -1.79 15.11
CA GLU A 152 -16.05 -0.79 15.19
C GLU A 152 -16.37 -0.15 13.83
N ILE A 153 -15.50 -0.30 12.83
CA ILE A 153 -15.59 0.32 11.50
C ILE A 153 -15.85 -0.74 10.42
N VAL A 154 -17.09 -1.23 10.40
CA VAL A 154 -17.53 -2.44 9.70
C VAL A 154 -17.33 -2.41 8.17
N ASP A 155 -17.55 -1.26 7.52
CA ASP A 155 -17.51 -1.18 6.05
C ASP A 155 -16.11 -0.85 5.47
N SER A 156 -15.22 -0.26 6.28
CA SER A 156 -13.91 0.22 5.81
C SER A 156 -12.87 -0.89 5.62
N ALA A 157 -13.05 -2.03 6.28
CA ALA A 157 -12.17 -3.21 6.15
C ALA A 157 -12.27 -3.90 4.80
N LYS A 158 -13.21 -3.54 3.92
CA LYS A 158 -13.39 -4.20 2.62
C LYS A 158 -12.12 -4.16 1.76
N VAL A 159 -11.39 -3.04 1.79
CA VAL A 159 -10.15 -2.88 1.03
C VAL A 159 -9.05 -3.83 1.54
N VAL A 160 -9.08 -4.23 2.82
CA VAL A 160 -8.08 -5.15 3.42
C VAL A 160 -8.08 -6.52 2.76
N PHE A 161 -9.20 -6.93 2.14
CA PHE A 161 -9.26 -8.18 1.38
C PHE A 161 -8.35 -8.17 0.15
N ASP A 162 -7.93 -7.01 -0.35
CA ASP A 162 -6.94 -6.88 -1.42
C ASP A 162 -5.53 -7.30 -0.96
N LEU A 163 -5.30 -7.50 0.35
CA LEU A 163 -4.06 -8.12 0.87
C LEU A 163 -4.13 -9.64 0.91
N LEU A 164 -5.33 -10.22 0.82
CA LEU A 164 -5.53 -11.66 0.84
C LEU A 164 -5.46 -12.22 -0.59
N PRO A 165 -5.02 -13.48 -0.77
CA PRO A 165 -5.16 -14.15 -2.05
C PRO A 165 -6.64 -14.29 -2.45
N ALA A 166 -6.90 -14.57 -3.73
CA ALA A 166 -8.26 -14.72 -4.27
C ALA A 166 -9.12 -15.77 -3.54
N THR A 167 -8.46 -16.75 -2.90
CA THR A 167 -9.05 -17.65 -1.93
C THR A 167 -8.18 -17.70 -0.67
N PHE A 168 -8.80 -17.70 0.50
CA PHE A 168 -8.09 -17.66 1.77
C PHE A 168 -8.80 -18.46 2.85
N SER A 169 -8.06 -18.95 3.82
CA SER A 169 -8.61 -19.55 5.04
C SER A 169 -8.92 -18.46 6.08
N LEU A 170 -9.85 -18.75 7.00
CA LEU A 170 -10.15 -17.84 8.13
C LEU A 170 -8.91 -17.55 9.00
N SER A 171 -7.93 -18.46 9.05
CA SER A 171 -6.72 -18.27 9.83
C SER A 171 -5.75 -17.31 9.13
N GLU A 172 -5.70 -17.33 7.79
CA GLU A 172 -4.94 -16.34 7.00
C GLU A 172 -5.57 -14.96 7.12
N ALA A 173 -6.90 -14.86 6.99
CA ALA A 173 -7.63 -13.61 7.25
C ALA A 173 -7.32 -13.08 8.65
N GLN A 174 -7.44 -13.90 9.70
CA GLN A 174 -7.10 -13.49 11.06
C GLN A 174 -5.65 -12.99 11.16
N THR A 175 -4.70 -13.68 10.53
CA THR A 175 -3.28 -13.30 10.56
C THR A 175 -3.07 -11.92 9.93
N VAL A 176 -3.71 -11.63 8.79
CA VAL A 176 -3.64 -10.30 8.16
C VAL A 176 -4.18 -9.23 9.08
N PHE A 177 -5.36 -9.46 9.68
CA PHE A 177 -5.96 -8.50 10.61
C PHE A 177 -5.11 -8.27 11.86
N GLU A 178 -4.52 -9.31 12.43
CA GLU A 178 -3.57 -9.20 13.55
C GLU A 178 -2.34 -8.38 13.19
N ILE A 179 -1.76 -8.61 12.01
CA ILE A 179 -0.60 -7.86 11.52
C ILE A 179 -0.93 -6.37 11.36
N LEU A 180 -2.09 -6.06 10.78
CA LEU A 180 -2.52 -4.69 10.57
C LEU A 180 -2.84 -3.95 11.88
N ARG A 181 -3.45 -4.63 12.86
CA ARG A 181 -3.71 -4.06 14.19
C ARG A 181 -2.46 -4.00 15.07
N GLY A 182 -1.47 -4.85 14.82
CA GLY A 182 -0.28 -4.99 15.66
C GLY A 182 -0.53 -5.74 16.98
N GLU A 183 -1.62 -6.49 17.08
CA GLU A 183 -1.98 -7.26 18.28
C GLU A 183 -2.61 -8.62 17.92
N LYS A 184 -2.64 -9.54 18.88
CA LYS A 184 -3.30 -10.84 18.72
C LYS A 184 -4.81 -10.71 18.90
N LEU A 185 -5.56 -11.39 18.05
CA LEU A 185 -7.01 -11.42 18.10
C LEU A 185 -7.48 -12.74 18.71
N ASP A 186 -8.51 -12.68 19.55
CA ASP A 186 -9.14 -13.91 20.01
C ASP A 186 -9.82 -14.61 18.83
N LYS A 187 -9.50 -15.90 18.67
CA LYS A 187 -9.95 -16.71 17.53
C LYS A 187 -11.48 -16.86 17.48
N ARG A 188 -12.16 -16.97 18.62
CA ARG A 188 -13.61 -17.18 18.66
C ARG A 188 -14.33 -15.87 18.34
N ASN A 189 -13.89 -14.77 18.96
CA ASN A 189 -14.43 -13.45 18.72
C ASN A 189 -14.21 -13.01 17.27
N PHE A 190 -13.00 -13.19 16.73
CA PHE A 190 -12.71 -12.87 15.33
C PHE A 190 -13.63 -13.64 14.39
N ARG A 191 -13.79 -14.96 14.57
CA ARG A 191 -14.68 -15.77 13.72
C ARG A 191 -16.14 -15.35 13.80
N LYS A 192 -16.64 -15.09 15.02
CA LYS A 192 -18.02 -14.62 15.22
C LYS A 192 -18.25 -13.29 14.53
N TRP A 193 -17.33 -12.34 14.70
CA TRP A 193 -17.37 -11.04 14.03
C TRP A 193 -17.27 -11.19 12.51
N PHE A 194 -16.26 -11.89 12.01
CA PHE A 194 -15.96 -12.03 10.59
C PHE A 194 -17.12 -12.66 9.81
N SER A 195 -17.73 -13.73 10.35
CA SER A 195 -18.92 -14.36 9.74
C SER A 195 -20.20 -13.54 9.90
N GLY A 196 -20.30 -12.67 10.90
CA GLY A 196 -21.44 -11.76 11.08
C GLY A 196 -21.36 -10.53 10.17
N THR A 197 -20.15 -10.09 9.84
CA THR A 197 -19.89 -8.90 9.03
C THR A 197 -19.81 -9.21 7.53
N TRP A 198 -19.10 -10.28 7.16
CA TRP A 198 -18.77 -10.56 5.77
C TRP A 198 -19.50 -11.77 5.22
N THR A 199 -19.96 -11.69 3.97
CA THR A 199 -20.52 -12.84 3.25
C THR A 199 -19.39 -13.59 2.53
N LEU A 200 -19.18 -14.85 2.91
CA LEU A 200 -18.14 -15.71 2.36
C LEU A 200 -18.78 -16.87 1.60
N GLN A 201 -18.18 -17.22 0.47
CA GLN A 201 -18.48 -18.45 -0.26
C GLN A 201 -17.39 -19.47 0.04
N GLU A 202 -17.80 -20.64 0.55
CA GLU A 202 -16.90 -21.79 0.66
C GLU A 202 -16.60 -22.34 -0.74
N THR A 203 -15.31 -22.60 -1.00
CA THR A 203 -14.84 -23.05 -2.32
C THR A 203 -14.90 -24.56 -2.52
N GLY A 204 -15.07 -25.33 -1.43
CA GLY A 204 -14.89 -26.78 -1.41
C GLY A 204 -13.43 -27.23 -1.39
N GLU A 205 -12.48 -26.29 -1.46
CA GLU A 205 -11.05 -26.57 -1.39
C GLU A 205 -10.50 -26.39 0.04
N THR A 206 -9.34 -27.00 0.29
CA THR A 206 -8.62 -26.85 1.55
C THR A 206 -7.16 -26.46 1.33
N THR A 207 -6.55 -25.84 2.34
CA THR A 207 -5.13 -25.51 2.35
C THR A 207 -4.28 -26.77 2.16
N ARG A 208 -3.20 -26.64 1.37
CA ARG A 208 -2.20 -27.70 1.16
C ARG A 208 -0.97 -27.44 2.03
N GLY A 209 -0.42 -28.46 2.68
CA GLY A 209 0.80 -28.36 3.47
C GLY A 209 0.73 -29.09 4.82
N PRO A 210 1.78 -28.97 5.66
CA PRO A 210 1.82 -29.62 6.96
C PRO A 210 0.81 -28.99 7.93
N GLY A 211 -0.05 -29.83 8.52
CA GLY A 211 -1.06 -29.43 9.49
C GLY A 211 -2.47 -29.91 9.12
N ARG A 212 -3.46 -29.53 9.92
CA ARG A 212 -4.87 -29.83 9.63
C ARG A 212 -5.33 -28.97 8.45
N PRO A 213 -5.85 -29.55 7.36
CA PRO A 213 -6.40 -28.80 6.24
C PRO A 213 -7.49 -27.82 6.71
N ALA A 214 -7.41 -26.58 6.25
CA ALA A 214 -8.39 -25.54 6.52
C ALA A 214 -9.20 -25.24 5.26
N LEU A 215 -10.52 -25.06 5.41
CA LEU A 215 -11.39 -24.66 4.30
C LEU A 215 -10.97 -23.31 3.72
N LEU A 216 -11.04 -23.21 2.39
CA LEU A 216 -10.80 -21.98 1.65
C LEU A 216 -12.12 -21.29 1.30
N TYR A 217 -12.12 -19.98 1.46
CA TYR A 217 -13.25 -19.09 1.22
C TYR A 217 -12.89 -18.03 0.18
N ARG A 218 -13.91 -17.47 -0.44
CA ARG A 218 -13.84 -16.23 -1.23
C ARG A 218 -14.82 -15.21 -0.67
N LEU A 219 -14.44 -13.94 -0.67
CA LEU A 219 -15.36 -12.85 -0.34
C LEU A 219 -16.43 -12.71 -1.44
N VAL A 220 -17.70 -12.68 -1.06
CA VAL A 220 -18.80 -12.35 -1.97
C VAL A 220 -19.08 -10.86 -1.83
N HIS A 221 -18.88 -10.09 -2.90
CA HIS A 221 -19.37 -8.73 -2.93
C HIS A 221 -20.89 -8.77 -2.99
N LYS A 222 -21.58 -8.20 -1.98
CA LYS A 222 -22.97 -7.82 -2.17
C LYS A 222 -23.00 -6.83 -3.33
N THR A 223 -23.61 -7.23 -4.44
CA THR A 223 -24.10 -6.28 -5.43
C THR A 223 -25.03 -5.35 -4.68
N ALA A 224 -24.69 -4.06 -4.66
CA ALA A 224 -25.61 -3.01 -4.25
C ALA A 224 -26.79 -2.96 -5.22
#